data_AF-W9DU33-F1
#
_entry.id   AF-W9DU33-F1
#
_cell.length_a   1.000
_cell.length_b   1.000
_cell.length_c   1.000
_cell.angle_alpha   90.00
_cell.angle_beta   90.00
_cell.angle_gamma   90.00
#
_symmetry.space_group_name_H-M   'P 1'
#
loop_
_entity.id
_entity.type
_entity.pdbx_description
1 polymer ?
#
loop_
_entity_poly.entity_id
_entity_poly.type
_entity_poly.pdbx_seq_one_letter_code
_entity_poly.pdbx_strand_id
1 'polypeptide(L)'
;MKIRELISQYCSSTEKKGNGITIYTLDVPEPIEAPELFSYLGYLSEEPFRKIWASDQYRMIATEIDGKLTVYEHVRMANYRIQLDGLQEKYEVHKEADLTGLADAFAFAVGAHNNATRKSGTLYISHPMNVASILLKENAPLELVMAGLLHDVVEDTDVDIETISSKYGQQVADYVNAVTEPEELRQPASGNKAHTWKQRKEHTISVIKSADREIKLLSCADKLANIRDLISELSIDGECFWDKFNAPKEEQEWYYRSMLEAFATGPQNIAETRAYRELKECVEKLF
;
A
#
# COMPACT_ATOMS: atom_id res chain seq x y z
N MET A 1 -0.41 -16.02 23.84
CA MET A 1 0.29 -17.28 23.51
C MET A 1 1.05 -17.09 22.21
N LYS A 2 2.22 -17.72 22.04
CA LYS A 2 3.01 -17.54 20.80
C LYS A 2 2.39 -18.34 19.67
N ILE A 3 2.32 -17.76 18.46
CA ILE A 3 1.67 -18.39 17.30
C ILE A 3 2.26 -19.77 16.95
N ARG A 4 3.55 -20.00 17.24
CA ARG A 4 4.22 -21.29 17.04
C ARG A 4 3.72 -22.38 17.98
N GLU A 5 3.37 -22.02 19.22
CA GLU A 5 2.81 -22.95 20.20
C GLU A 5 1.39 -23.36 19.77
N LEU A 6 0.60 -22.39 19.30
CA LEU A 6 -0.73 -22.65 18.71
C LEU A 6 -0.65 -23.65 17.55
N ILE A 7 0.23 -23.41 16.57
CA ILE A 7 0.41 -24.31 15.42
C ILE A 7 0.84 -25.71 15.90
N SER A 8 1.80 -25.79 16.83
CA SER A 8 2.29 -27.08 17.31
C SER A 8 1.22 -27.90 18.03
N GLN A 9 0.27 -27.27 18.70
CA GLN A 9 -0.69 -27.95 19.56
C GLN A 9 -2.02 -28.26 18.87
N TYR A 10 -2.48 -27.37 17.98
CA TYR A 10 -3.86 -27.41 17.45
C TYR A 10 -3.93 -27.58 15.93
N CYS A 11 -2.80 -27.69 15.22
CA CYS A 11 -2.82 -27.83 13.77
C CYS A 11 -3.49 -29.15 13.34
N SER A 12 -4.62 -29.02 12.65
CA SER A 12 -5.37 -30.14 12.07
C SER A 12 -4.99 -30.39 10.61
N SER A 13 -4.51 -29.39 9.88
CA SER A 13 -3.92 -29.59 8.56
C SER A 13 -2.83 -28.58 8.22
N THR A 14 -1.87 -29.01 7.41
CA THR A 14 -0.82 -28.17 6.84
C THR A 14 -0.81 -28.33 5.32
N GLU A 15 -0.89 -27.22 4.60
CA GLU A 15 -0.79 -27.20 3.15
C GLU A 15 0.41 -26.34 2.71
N LYS A 16 1.26 -26.89 1.84
CA LYS A 16 2.35 -26.13 1.20
C LYS A 16 1.97 -25.80 -0.23
N LYS A 17 1.86 -24.51 -0.54
CA LYS A 17 1.59 -24.01 -1.89
C LYS A 17 2.90 -23.87 -2.67
N GLY A 18 2.82 -23.99 -4.00
CA GLY A 18 3.99 -23.92 -4.91
C GLY A 18 4.75 -22.59 -4.90
N ASN A 19 4.20 -21.55 -4.27
CA ASN A 19 4.79 -20.22 -4.12
C ASN A 19 5.50 -20.00 -2.77
N GLY A 20 5.72 -21.07 -1.99
CA GLY A 20 6.44 -21.02 -0.71
C GLY A 20 5.58 -20.60 0.50
N ILE A 21 4.26 -20.40 0.31
CA ILE A 21 3.32 -20.18 1.42
C ILE A 21 3.02 -21.52 2.08
N THR A 22 3.03 -21.52 3.42
CA THR A 22 2.49 -22.63 4.22
C THR A 22 1.22 -22.18 4.91
N ILE A 23 0.15 -22.96 4.80
CA ILE A 23 -1.13 -22.68 5.44
C ILE A 23 -1.33 -23.73 6.53
N TYR A 24 -1.56 -23.26 7.75
CA TYR A 24 -1.94 -24.09 8.89
C TYR A 24 -3.40 -23.84 9.21
N THR A 25 -4.19 -24.91 9.25
CA THR A 25 -5.53 -24.88 9.83
C THR A 25 -5.46 -25.46 11.22
N LEU A 26 -6.03 -24.74 12.19
CA LEU A 26 -6.04 -25.12 13.59
C LEU A 26 -7.49 -25.17 14.08
N ASP A 27 -7.82 -26.26 14.76
CA ASP A 27 -9.10 -26.41 15.46
C ASP A 27 -8.86 -26.05 16.93
N VAL A 28 -9.19 -24.81 17.29
CA VAL A 28 -8.94 -24.28 18.64
C VAL A 28 -10.20 -24.39 19.51
N PRO A 29 -10.07 -24.73 20.79
CA PRO A 29 -11.22 -24.98 21.67
C PRO A 29 -11.91 -23.73 22.22
N GLU A 30 -11.30 -22.53 22.10
CA GLU A 30 -11.84 -21.26 22.62
C GLU A 30 -11.54 -20.07 21.68
N PRO A 31 -12.30 -18.95 21.77
CA PRO A 31 -12.01 -17.74 21.03
C PRO A 31 -10.61 -17.23 21.39
N ILE A 32 -9.75 -17.08 20.39
CA ILE A 32 -8.36 -16.71 20.63
C ILE A 32 -8.28 -15.19 20.81
N GLU A 33 -7.60 -14.75 21.87
CA GLU A 33 -7.09 -13.39 21.94
C GLU A 33 -5.98 -13.18 20.90
N ALA A 34 -5.67 -11.91 20.57
CA ALA A 34 -4.64 -11.58 19.61
C ALA A 34 -3.32 -12.33 19.94
N PRO A 35 -2.75 -13.12 19.00
CA PRO A 35 -1.48 -13.78 19.23
C PRO A 35 -0.38 -12.75 19.55
N GLU A 36 0.62 -13.16 20.34
CA GLU A 36 1.71 -12.26 20.72
C GLU A 36 2.45 -11.72 19.48
N LEU A 37 2.70 -10.40 19.42
CA LEU A 37 3.33 -9.69 18.29
C LEU A 37 2.51 -9.69 17.00
N PHE A 38 1.19 -9.88 17.10
CA PHE A 38 0.25 -9.64 16.02
C PHE A 38 -0.59 -8.38 16.29
N SER A 39 -0.73 -7.55 15.25
CA SER A 39 -1.60 -6.38 15.25
C SER A 39 -2.99 -6.78 14.75
N TYR A 40 -4.03 -6.38 15.48
CA TYR A 40 -5.41 -6.60 15.05
C TYR A 40 -5.78 -5.66 13.90
N LEU A 41 -6.17 -6.25 12.77
CA LEU A 41 -6.57 -5.53 11.56
C LEU A 41 -8.10 -5.47 11.46
N GLY A 42 -8.78 -5.04 12.53
CA GLY A 42 -10.24 -5.02 12.60
C GLY A 42 -10.91 -4.20 11.50
N TYR A 43 -10.22 -3.19 10.96
CA TYR A 43 -10.68 -2.39 9.83
C TYR A 43 -10.74 -3.16 8.49
N LEU A 44 -10.20 -4.39 8.44
CA LEU A 44 -10.27 -5.30 7.29
C LEU A 44 -11.39 -6.34 7.41
N SER A 45 -12.13 -6.35 8.53
CA SER A 45 -13.23 -7.27 8.73
C SER A 45 -14.56 -6.52 8.64
N GLU A 46 -15.36 -6.85 7.63
CA GLU A 46 -16.74 -6.34 7.47
C GLU A 46 -17.77 -7.26 8.17
N GLU A 47 -17.32 -8.43 8.65
CA GLU A 47 -18.12 -9.48 9.30
C GLU A 47 -17.88 -9.46 10.83
N PRO A 48 -18.93 -9.41 11.68
CA PRO A 48 -18.78 -9.30 13.14
C PRO A 48 -17.97 -10.45 13.79
N PHE A 49 -17.96 -11.62 13.15
CA PHE A 49 -17.38 -12.86 13.70
C PHE A 49 -16.00 -13.20 13.11
N ARG A 50 -15.55 -12.44 12.10
CA ARG A 50 -14.25 -12.65 11.48
C ARG A 50 -13.23 -11.76 12.16
N LYS A 51 -12.16 -12.36 12.69
CA LYS A 51 -11.03 -11.62 13.24
C LYS A 51 -9.80 -11.82 12.36
N ILE A 52 -9.06 -10.74 12.12
CA ILE A 52 -7.86 -10.75 11.28
C ILE A 52 -6.73 -10.12 12.08
N TRP A 53 -5.60 -10.82 12.12
CA TRP A 53 -4.38 -10.30 12.70
C TRP A 53 -3.19 -10.50 11.76
N ALA A 54 -2.21 -9.60 11.83
CA ALA A 54 -0.97 -9.71 11.06
C ALA A 54 0.25 -9.51 11.97
N SER A 55 1.33 -10.22 11.66
CA SER A 55 2.63 -10.00 12.28
C SER A 55 3.69 -9.85 11.20
N ASP A 56 4.26 -8.64 11.11
CA ASP A 56 5.35 -8.36 10.19
C ASP A 56 6.64 -9.08 10.61
N GLN A 57 6.85 -9.19 11.93
CA GLN A 57 7.99 -9.88 12.51
C GLN A 57 7.98 -11.37 12.15
N TYR A 58 6.81 -12.02 12.21
CA TYR A 58 6.68 -13.43 11.85
C TYR A 58 6.35 -13.66 10.37
N ARG A 59 6.05 -12.60 9.61
CA ARG A 59 5.55 -12.67 8.22
C ARG A 59 4.35 -13.61 8.11
N MET A 60 3.37 -13.39 8.98
CA MET A 60 2.20 -14.25 9.16
C MET A 60 0.92 -13.43 9.19
N ILE A 61 -0.16 -14.05 8.71
CA ILE A 61 -1.53 -13.58 8.90
C ILE A 61 -2.30 -14.68 9.60
N ALA A 62 -3.11 -14.31 10.57
CA ALA A 62 -4.04 -15.20 11.24
C ALA A 62 -5.47 -14.72 11.02
N THR A 63 -6.36 -15.63 10.63
CA THR A 63 -7.79 -15.36 10.51
C THR A 63 -8.58 -16.35 11.36
N GLU A 64 -9.46 -15.86 12.23
CA GLU A 64 -10.41 -16.67 12.99
C GLU A 64 -11.82 -16.46 12.42
N ILE A 65 -12.50 -17.56 12.11
CA ILE A 65 -13.91 -17.60 11.70
C ILE A 65 -14.55 -18.80 12.41
N ASP A 66 -15.61 -18.57 13.19
CA ASP A 66 -16.37 -19.61 13.90
C ASP A 66 -15.51 -20.60 14.70
N GLY A 67 -14.52 -20.09 15.45
CA GLY A 67 -13.62 -20.90 16.27
C GLY A 67 -12.57 -21.69 15.47
N LYS A 68 -12.47 -21.48 14.16
CA LYS A 68 -11.45 -22.07 13.31
C LYS A 68 -10.37 -21.04 12.98
N LEU A 69 -9.15 -21.33 13.38
CA LEU A 69 -8.00 -20.45 13.13
C LEU A 69 -7.24 -20.93 11.90
N THR A 70 -7.06 -20.05 10.93
CA THR A 70 -6.18 -20.28 9.78
C THR A 70 -4.98 -19.36 9.89
N VAL A 71 -3.78 -19.94 9.94
CA VAL A 71 -2.51 -19.22 9.97
C VAL A 71 -1.81 -19.40 8.65
N TYR A 72 -1.57 -18.29 7.98
CA TYR A 72 -0.77 -18.24 6.78
C TYR A 72 0.65 -17.88 7.23
N GLU A 73 1.62 -18.70 6.86
CA GLU A 73 3.06 -18.52 7.12
C GLU A 73 3.83 -18.29 5.82
N HIS A 74 4.90 -17.51 5.93
CA HIS A 74 5.62 -16.96 4.79
C HIS A 74 4.67 -16.16 3.91
N VAL A 75 3.78 -15.43 4.58
CA VAL A 75 2.89 -14.48 3.97
C VAL A 75 3.72 -13.30 3.55
N ARG A 76 4.36 -13.47 2.41
CA ARG A 76 4.95 -12.36 1.68
C ARG A 76 3.88 -11.72 0.76
N MET A 77 2.72 -12.40 0.54
CA MET A 77 1.66 -12.02 -0.43
C MET A 77 0.22 -12.53 -0.12
N ALA A 78 -0.06 -13.26 0.96
CA ALA A 78 -1.40 -13.85 1.23
C ALA A 78 -2.49 -12.83 1.68
N ASN A 79 -2.10 -11.67 2.22
CA ASN A 79 -3.03 -10.54 2.44
C ASN A 79 -3.71 -10.13 1.13
N TYR A 80 -2.98 -10.25 0.02
CA TYR A 80 -3.46 -9.86 -1.30
C TYR A 80 -4.48 -10.83 -1.87
N ARG A 81 -4.32 -12.15 -1.72
CA ARG A 81 -5.31 -13.09 -2.29
C ARG A 81 -6.65 -13.01 -1.57
N ILE A 82 -6.62 -12.82 -0.25
CA ILE A 82 -7.83 -12.58 0.56
C ILE A 82 -8.47 -11.23 0.20
N GLN A 83 -7.67 -10.20 -0.09
CA GLN A 83 -8.18 -8.92 -0.57
C GLN A 83 -8.72 -9.04 -2.01
N LEU A 84 -8.03 -9.72 -2.93
CA LEU A 84 -8.47 -10.05 -4.30
C LEU A 84 -9.78 -10.84 -4.33
N ASP A 85 -9.91 -11.86 -3.47
CA ASP A 85 -11.12 -12.66 -3.39
C ASP A 85 -12.28 -11.80 -2.81
N GLY A 86 -12.01 -10.92 -1.84
CA GLY A 86 -12.98 -9.92 -1.37
C GLY A 86 -13.31 -8.83 -2.40
N LEU A 87 -12.40 -8.56 -3.35
CA LEU A 87 -12.59 -7.62 -4.45
C LEU A 87 -13.49 -8.18 -5.55
N GLN A 88 -13.40 -9.48 -5.82
CA GLN A 88 -14.30 -10.19 -6.72
C GLN A 88 -15.75 -10.11 -6.24
N GLU A 89 -15.95 -10.27 -4.94
CA GLU A 89 -17.26 -10.25 -4.30
C GLU A 89 -17.86 -8.83 -4.26
N LYS A 90 -17.04 -7.81 -3.95
CA LYS A 90 -17.52 -6.42 -3.83
C LYS A 90 -17.88 -5.73 -5.16
N TYR A 91 -17.15 -6.02 -6.23
CA TYR A 91 -17.32 -5.32 -7.52
C TYR A 91 -18.04 -6.15 -8.58
N GLU A 92 -18.61 -7.30 -8.22
CA GLU A 92 -19.22 -8.23 -9.17
C GLU A 92 -18.29 -8.43 -10.39
N VAL A 93 -16.98 -8.60 -10.14
CA VAL A 93 -15.98 -8.69 -11.22
C VAL A 93 -16.20 -10.01 -11.95
N HIS A 94 -17.09 -9.97 -12.94
CA HIS A 94 -17.57 -11.14 -13.68
C HIS A 94 -16.61 -11.55 -14.81
N LYS A 95 -15.51 -10.82 -15.02
CA LYS A 95 -14.53 -11.11 -16.06
C LYS A 95 -13.20 -11.57 -15.46
N GLU A 96 -12.86 -12.83 -15.73
CA GLU A 96 -11.58 -13.46 -15.43
C GLU A 96 -10.37 -12.61 -15.89
N ALA A 97 -10.52 -11.87 -16.99
CA ALA A 97 -9.49 -11.00 -17.57
C ALA A 97 -9.09 -9.82 -16.67
N ASP A 98 -10.06 -9.21 -15.97
CA ASP A 98 -9.82 -8.01 -15.15
C ASP A 98 -9.02 -8.36 -13.87
N LEU A 99 -9.28 -9.55 -13.32
CA LEU A 99 -8.55 -10.11 -12.18
C LEU A 99 -7.16 -10.61 -12.59
N THR A 100 -7.02 -11.06 -13.84
CA THR A 100 -5.74 -11.44 -14.42
C THR A 100 -4.83 -10.23 -14.55
N GLY A 101 -5.35 -9.08 -15.02
CA GLY A 101 -4.59 -7.84 -15.14
C GLY A 101 -4.08 -7.30 -13.80
N LEU A 102 -4.93 -7.30 -12.77
CA LEU A 102 -4.55 -6.84 -11.44
C LEU A 102 -3.47 -7.73 -10.80
N ALA A 103 -3.64 -9.06 -10.90
CA ALA A 103 -2.67 -10.03 -10.40
C ALA A 103 -1.33 -9.96 -11.16
N ASP A 104 -1.37 -9.71 -12.46
CA ASP A 104 -0.17 -9.52 -13.28
C ASP A 104 0.56 -8.21 -12.92
N ALA A 105 -0.15 -7.09 -12.81
CA ALA A 105 0.43 -5.80 -12.38
C ALA A 105 1.13 -5.92 -11.01
N PHE A 106 0.52 -6.66 -10.08
CA PHE A 106 1.14 -6.97 -8.80
C PHE A 106 2.39 -7.83 -8.94
N ALA A 107 2.34 -8.91 -9.70
CA ALA A 107 3.50 -9.77 -9.93
C ALA A 107 4.63 -9.00 -10.63
N PHE A 108 4.29 -8.09 -11.53
CA PHE A 108 5.21 -7.22 -12.25
C PHE A 108 5.89 -6.22 -11.32
N ALA A 109 5.12 -5.50 -10.48
CA ALA A 109 5.68 -4.60 -9.47
C ALA A 109 6.65 -5.35 -8.54
N VAL A 110 6.25 -6.53 -8.04
CA VAL A 110 7.13 -7.38 -7.22
C VAL A 110 8.41 -7.76 -7.97
N GLY A 111 8.29 -8.17 -9.23
CA GLY A 111 9.42 -8.55 -10.06
C GLY A 111 10.38 -7.40 -10.33
N ALA A 112 9.86 -6.21 -10.65
CA ALA A 112 10.64 -5.02 -10.97
C ALA A 112 11.48 -4.56 -9.76
N HIS A 113 10.88 -4.54 -8.56
CA HIS A 113 11.59 -4.13 -7.35
C HIS A 113 12.49 -5.23 -6.76
N ASN A 114 12.48 -6.47 -7.28
CA ASN A 114 13.29 -7.58 -6.76
C ASN A 114 14.80 -7.42 -7.03
N ASN A 115 15.17 -6.60 -8.03
CA ASN A 115 16.57 -6.29 -8.33
C ASN A 115 17.09 -5.05 -7.56
N ALA A 116 16.23 -4.34 -6.84
CA ALA A 116 16.60 -3.18 -6.01
C ALA A 116 16.85 -3.61 -4.55
N THR A 117 18.10 -3.84 -4.17
CA THR A 117 18.47 -4.12 -2.77
C THR A 117 18.29 -2.86 -1.90
N ARG A 118 17.29 -2.83 -1.00
CA ARG A 118 17.17 -1.79 0.05
C ARG A 118 17.90 -2.18 1.35
N LYS A 119 18.46 -1.16 2.02
CA LYS A 119 19.22 -1.24 3.27
C LYS A 119 18.38 -1.53 4.54
N SER A 120 17.05 -1.65 4.45
CA SER A 120 16.13 -1.63 5.60
C SER A 120 15.40 -2.94 5.94
N GLY A 121 15.49 -4.00 5.13
CA GLY A 121 14.89 -5.31 5.46
C GLY A 121 13.37 -5.43 5.36
N THR A 122 12.64 -4.36 5.06
CA THR A 122 11.21 -4.34 4.68
C THR A 122 11.01 -4.62 3.18
N LEU A 123 9.96 -5.35 2.81
CA LEU A 123 9.62 -5.70 1.41
C LEU A 123 8.99 -4.49 0.70
N TYR A 124 9.48 -4.15 -0.50
CA TYR A 124 9.03 -2.99 -1.30
C TYR A 124 7.52 -2.98 -1.62
N ILE A 125 6.88 -4.15 -1.63
CA ILE A 125 5.52 -4.31 -2.13
C ILE A 125 4.42 -3.85 -1.16
N SER A 126 4.71 -3.65 0.13
CA SER A 126 3.69 -3.29 1.12
C SER A 126 3.01 -1.95 0.83
N HIS A 127 3.78 -0.97 0.36
CA HIS A 127 3.26 0.35 0.05
C HIS A 127 2.36 0.37 -1.19
N PRO A 128 2.78 -0.09 -2.40
CA PRO A 128 1.90 -0.17 -3.57
C PRO A 128 0.60 -0.95 -3.29
N MET A 129 0.68 -1.96 -2.44
CA MET A 129 -0.48 -2.72 -1.96
C MET A 129 -1.44 -1.91 -1.11
N ASN A 130 -0.92 -1.12 -0.16
CA ASN A 130 -1.74 -0.23 0.66
C ASN A 130 -2.44 0.83 -0.21
N VAL A 131 -1.73 1.37 -1.21
CA VAL A 131 -2.29 2.32 -2.18
C VAL A 131 -3.45 1.68 -2.96
N ALA A 132 -3.22 0.52 -3.56
CA ALA A 132 -4.26 -0.22 -4.29
C ALA A 132 -5.49 -0.51 -3.40
N SER A 133 -5.27 -0.93 -2.16
CA SER A 133 -6.37 -1.18 -1.20
C SER A 133 -7.19 0.07 -0.88
N ILE A 134 -6.55 1.24 -0.76
CA ILE A 134 -7.25 2.50 -0.53
C ILE A 134 -8.11 2.86 -1.75
N LEU A 135 -7.55 2.78 -2.96
CA LEU A 135 -8.28 3.06 -4.20
C LEU A 135 -9.50 2.16 -4.38
N LEU A 136 -9.37 0.90 -4.02
CA LEU A 136 -10.46 -0.07 -4.01
C LEU A 136 -11.49 0.17 -2.92
N LYS A 137 -11.18 0.89 -1.84
CA LYS A 137 -12.19 1.32 -0.87
C LYS A 137 -12.97 2.54 -1.36
N GLU A 138 -12.38 3.32 -2.25
CA GLU A 138 -12.99 4.49 -2.90
C GLU A 138 -13.79 4.16 -4.17
N ASN A 139 -13.88 2.88 -4.55
CA ASN A 139 -14.54 2.47 -5.80
C ASN A 139 -13.89 3.06 -7.05
N ALA A 140 -12.56 3.17 -7.03
CA ALA A 140 -11.78 3.56 -8.20
C ALA A 140 -11.89 2.52 -9.34
N PRO A 141 -11.80 2.95 -10.63
CA PRO A 141 -11.65 2.05 -11.77
C PRO A 141 -10.41 1.15 -11.62
N LEU A 142 -10.47 -0.06 -12.18
CA LEU A 142 -9.39 -1.04 -12.07
C LEU A 142 -8.07 -0.54 -12.67
N GLU A 143 -8.13 0.27 -13.73
CA GLU A 143 -6.98 0.92 -14.33
C GLU A 143 -6.25 1.83 -13.34
N LEU A 144 -7.00 2.56 -12.51
CA LEU A 144 -6.41 3.42 -11.47
C LEU A 144 -5.80 2.59 -10.33
N VAL A 145 -6.42 1.45 -10.00
CA VAL A 145 -5.91 0.51 -8.99
C VAL A 145 -4.61 -0.15 -9.48
N MET A 146 -4.56 -0.57 -10.74
CA MET A 146 -3.33 -1.05 -11.38
C MET A 146 -2.25 0.01 -11.39
N ALA A 147 -2.59 1.27 -11.71
CA ALA A 147 -1.65 2.39 -11.58
C ALA A 147 -1.14 2.55 -10.14
N GLY A 148 -2.00 2.38 -9.12
CA GLY A 148 -1.58 2.36 -7.72
C GLY A 148 -0.58 1.25 -7.38
N LEU A 149 -0.68 0.07 -7.98
CA LEU A 149 0.31 -1.00 -7.83
C LEU A 149 1.64 -0.68 -8.52
N LEU A 150 1.61 0.14 -9.57
CA LEU A 150 2.72 0.39 -10.47
C LEU A 150 3.38 1.77 -10.29
N HIS A 151 2.81 2.65 -9.47
CA HIS A 151 3.18 4.08 -9.43
C HIS A 151 4.68 4.32 -9.14
N ASP A 152 5.27 3.49 -8.27
CA ASP A 152 6.68 3.56 -7.90
C ASP A 152 7.61 2.79 -8.86
N VAL A 153 7.06 1.95 -9.75
CA VAL A 153 7.87 1.08 -10.61
C VAL A 153 8.75 1.91 -11.55
N VAL A 154 8.20 2.96 -12.16
CA VAL A 154 8.94 3.84 -13.07
C VAL A 154 9.91 4.76 -12.30
N GLU A 155 9.61 5.09 -11.05
CA GLU A 155 10.49 5.92 -10.23
C GLU A 155 11.70 5.16 -9.69
N ASP A 156 11.50 3.92 -9.25
CA ASP A 156 12.45 3.19 -8.42
C ASP A 156 13.13 2.00 -9.12
N THR A 157 12.82 1.77 -10.40
CA THR A 157 13.39 0.67 -11.19
C THR A 157 13.76 1.14 -12.59
N ASP A 158 14.43 0.29 -13.37
CA ASP A 158 14.82 0.58 -14.75
C ASP A 158 13.66 0.38 -15.77
N VAL A 159 12.42 0.23 -15.29
CA VAL A 159 11.23 0.05 -16.13
C VAL A 159 10.77 1.40 -16.69
N ASP A 160 10.62 1.47 -18.01
CA ASP A 160 10.10 2.65 -18.71
C ASP A 160 8.57 2.69 -18.74
N ILE A 161 8.03 3.89 -18.99
CA ILE A 161 6.57 4.10 -19.04
C ILE A 161 5.95 3.41 -20.27
N GLU A 162 6.71 3.24 -21.35
CA GLU A 162 6.33 2.52 -22.55
C GLU A 162 6.05 1.03 -22.28
N THR A 163 6.81 0.42 -21.35
CA THR A 163 6.57 -0.94 -20.87
C THR A 163 5.23 -1.04 -20.15
N ILE A 164 4.89 -0.04 -19.33
CA ILE A 164 3.58 0.02 -18.64
C ILE A 164 2.46 0.15 -19.66
N SER A 165 2.60 1.04 -20.65
CA SER A 165 1.59 1.24 -21.72
C SER A 165 1.39 -0.04 -22.53
N SER A 166 2.47 -0.73 -22.89
CA SER A 166 2.41 -1.96 -23.69
C SER A 166 1.76 -3.14 -22.95
N LYS A 167 1.91 -3.22 -21.62
CA LYS A 167 1.36 -4.31 -20.80
C LYS A 167 -0.05 -4.06 -20.30
N TYR A 168 -0.33 -2.84 -19.84
CA TYR A 168 -1.54 -2.50 -19.07
C TYR A 168 -2.41 -1.45 -19.77
N GLY A 169 -1.99 -0.97 -20.94
CA GLY A 169 -2.71 0.01 -21.74
C GLY A 169 -2.32 1.45 -21.43
N GLN A 170 -2.61 2.35 -22.38
CA GLN A 170 -2.21 3.75 -22.32
C GLN A 170 -2.78 4.47 -21.09
N GLN A 171 -4.02 4.18 -20.70
CA GLN A 171 -4.67 4.83 -19.55
C GLN A 171 -3.92 4.57 -18.23
N VAL A 172 -3.46 3.34 -18.00
CA VAL A 172 -2.67 2.98 -16.81
C VAL A 172 -1.32 3.72 -16.83
N ALA A 173 -0.67 3.78 -18.00
CA ALA A 173 0.57 4.52 -18.17
C ALA A 173 0.39 6.02 -17.92
N ASP A 174 -0.69 6.61 -18.41
CA ASP A 174 -0.99 8.03 -18.18
C ASP A 174 -1.17 8.32 -16.69
N TYR A 175 -1.85 7.43 -15.95
CA TYR A 175 -1.99 7.56 -14.50
C TYR A 175 -0.67 7.44 -13.76
N VAL A 176 0.16 6.45 -14.09
CA VAL A 176 1.49 6.27 -13.47
C VAL A 176 2.36 7.49 -13.75
N ASN A 177 2.46 7.91 -15.01
CA ASN A 177 3.28 9.05 -15.42
C ASN A 177 2.86 10.36 -14.73
N ALA A 178 1.56 10.58 -14.54
CA ALA A 178 1.04 11.78 -13.90
C ALA A 178 1.40 11.90 -12.41
N VAL A 179 1.73 10.78 -11.75
CA VAL A 179 2.20 10.77 -10.35
C VAL A 179 3.69 10.52 -10.21
N THR A 180 4.41 10.32 -11.31
CA THR A 180 5.86 10.16 -11.36
C THR A 180 6.58 11.52 -11.38
N GLU A 181 7.56 11.72 -10.50
CA GLU A 181 8.42 12.91 -10.52
C GLU A 181 9.38 12.88 -11.73
N PRO A 182 9.45 13.98 -12.52
CA PRO A 182 10.34 14.08 -13.67
C PRO A 182 11.80 13.76 -13.32
N GLU A 183 12.47 12.99 -14.19
CA GLU A 183 13.85 12.55 -13.95
C GLU A 183 14.81 13.74 -13.82
N GLU A 184 14.61 14.84 -14.56
CA GLU A 184 15.44 16.04 -14.51
C GLU A 184 15.37 16.75 -13.16
N LEU A 185 14.26 16.58 -12.43
CA LEU A 185 14.11 17.09 -11.08
C LEU A 185 14.84 16.19 -10.06
N ARG A 186 14.90 14.89 -10.32
CA ARG A 186 15.54 13.87 -9.45
C ARG A 186 17.05 13.77 -9.67
N GLN A 187 17.50 13.92 -10.92
CA GLN A 187 18.89 13.78 -11.36
C GLN A 187 19.32 15.03 -12.15
N PRO A 188 20.31 15.80 -11.66
CA PRO A 188 20.76 16.97 -12.40
C PRO A 188 21.48 16.56 -13.69
N ALA A 189 21.24 17.31 -14.77
CA ALA A 189 22.11 17.27 -15.93
C ALA A 189 23.56 17.60 -15.54
N SER A 190 24.53 16.95 -16.20
CA SER A 190 25.97 17.11 -15.90
C SER A 190 26.36 18.58 -15.76
N GLY A 191 26.79 18.98 -14.55
CA GLY A 191 27.24 20.34 -14.23
C GLY A 191 26.23 21.22 -13.45
N ASN A 192 24.99 20.79 -13.27
CA ASN A 192 23.99 21.51 -12.46
C ASN A 192 23.83 20.93 -11.05
N LYS A 193 23.34 21.75 -10.11
CA LYS A 193 22.91 21.26 -8.79
C LYS A 193 21.55 20.56 -8.92
N ALA A 194 21.37 19.43 -8.23
CA ALA A 194 20.08 18.78 -8.10
C ALA A 194 19.05 19.75 -7.50
N HIS A 195 17.79 19.63 -7.90
CA HIS A 195 16.71 20.37 -7.27
C HIS A 195 16.58 19.99 -5.78
N THR A 196 16.26 20.96 -4.94
CA THR A 196 16.04 20.68 -3.51
C THR A 196 14.78 19.82 -3.33
N TRP A 197 14.70 19.08 -2.23
CA TRP A 197 13.50 18.30 -1.90
C TRP A 197 12.24 19.17 -1.97
N LYS A 198 12.30 20.38 -1.41
CA LYS A 198 11.21 21.35 -1.44
C LYS A 198 10.80 21.74 -2.87
N GLN A 199 11.75 22.02 -3.76
CA GLN A 199 11.46 22.37 -5.16
C GLN A 199 10.75 21.23 -5.91
N ARG A 200 11.18 19.98 -5.68
CA ARG A 200 10.49 18.81 -6.25
C ARG A 200 9.06 18.72 -5.75
N LYS A 201 8.84 18.92 -4.45
CA LYS A 201 7.51 18.88 -3.84
C LYS A 201 6.61 20.06 -4.27
N GLU A 202 7.15 21.24 -4.48
CA GLU A 202 6.43 22.38 -5.08
C GLU A 202 5.92 22.04 -6.48
N HIS A 203 6.73 21.36 -7.30
CA HIS A 203 6.30 20.87 -8.60
C HIS A 203 5.15 19.86 -8.48
N THR A 204 5.29 18.84 -7.62
CA THR A 204 4.21 17.87 -7.37
C THR A 204 2.91 18.56 -6.93
N ILE A 205 2.97 19.50 -5.99
CA ILE A 205 1.79 20.26 -5.52
C ILE A 205 1.14 21.00 -6.69
N SER A 206 1.93 21.66 -7.54
CA SER A 206 1.42 22.38 -8.71
C SER A 206 0.70 21.46 -9.69
N VAL A 207 1.30 20.30 -10.01
CA VAL A 207 0.72 19.31 -10.91
C VAL A 207 -0.62 18.80 -10.35
N ILE A 208 -0.63 18.38 -9.08
CA ILE A 208 -1.81 17.82 -8.42
C ILE A 208 -2.94 18.85 -8.26
N LYS A 209 -2.62 20.13 -8.05
CA LYS A 209 -3.63 21.18 -7.92
C LYS A 209 -4.50 21.27 -9.19
N SER A 210 -3.89 21.12 -10.37
CA SER A 210 -4.56 21.13 -11.68
C SER A 210 -4.99 19.76 -12.20
N ALA A 211 -4.65 18.68 -11.52
CA ALA A 211 -4.89 17.32 -12.02
C ALA A 211 -6.37 16.92 -11.96
N ASP A 212 -6.72 15.94 -12.79
CA ASP A 212 -8.04 15.31 -12.77
C ASP A 212 -8.30 14.52 -11.49
N ARG A 213 -9.57 14.25 -11.22
CA ARG A 213 -10.03 13.65 -9.97
C ARG A 213 -9.34 12.32 -9.66
N GLU A 214 -9.11 11.49 -10.67
CA GLU A 214 -8.47 10.18 -10.54
C GLU A 214 -7.00 10.30 -10.14
N ILE A 215 -6.25 11.24 -10.74
CA ILE A 215 -4.86 11.53 -10.37
C ILE A 215 -4.79 12.06 -8.94
N LYS A 216 -5.70 12.96 -8.56
CA LYS A 216 -5.81 13.43 -7.17
C LYS A 216 -6.07 12.27 -6.22
N LEU A 217 -6.96 11.34 -6.59
CA LEU A 217 -7.29 10.19 -5.76
C LEU A 217 -6.11 9.21 -5.61
N LEU A 218 -5.41 8.91 -6.70
CA LEU A 218 -4.18 8.10 -6.69
C LEU A 218 -3.10 8.71 -5.80
N SER A 219 -2.82 10.01 -5.98
CA SER A 219 -1.84 10.70 -5.14
C SER A 219 -2.27 10.79 -3.67
N CYS A 220 -3.57 10.97 -3.40
CA CYS A 220 -4.10 10.95 -2.04
C CYS A 220 -3.96 9.58 -1.38
N ALA A 221 -4.21 8.50 -2.12
CA ALA A 221 -4.03 7.13 -1.63
C ALA A 221 -2.57 6.83 -1.29
N ASP A 222 -1.63 7.25 -2.14
CA ASP A 222 -0.19 7.18 -1.88
C ASP A 222 0.18 7.97 -0.61
N LYS A 223 -0.27 9.22 -0.46
CA LYS A 223 0.03 10.01 0.74
C LYS A 223 -0.59 9.45 2.02
N LEU A 224 -1.79 8.87 1.93
CA LEU A 224 -2.44 8.19 3.05
C LEU A 224 -1.70 6.91 3.46
N ALA A 225 -1.24 6.11 2.50
CA ALA A 225 -0.42 4.94 2.80
C ALA A 225 0.88 5.36 3.53
N ASN A 226 1.59 6.34 2.96
CA ASN A 226 2.83 6.85 3.55
C ASN A 226 2.62 7.37 4.98
N ILE A 227 1.60 8.21 5.23
CA ILE A 227 1.45 8.81 6.58
C ILE A 227 1.03 7.78 7.63
N ARG A 228 0.31 6.72 7.26
CA ARG A 228 0.00 5.61 8.18
C ARG A 228 1.28 4.90 8.59
N ASP A 229 2.19 4.68 7.65
CA ASP A 229 3.50 4.08 7.93
C ASP A 229 4.34 5.01 8.83
N LEU A 230 4.35 6.33 8.56
CA LEU A 230 5.01 7.33 9.42
C LEU A 230 4.48 7.30 10.86
N ILE A 231 3.16 7.25 11.06
CA ILE A 231 2.54 7.19 12.39
C ILE A 231 2.96 5.90 13.12
N SER A 232 3.01 4.78 12.40
CA SER A 232 3.44 3.49 12.94
C SER A 232 4.90 3.54 13.39
N GLU A 233 5.80 4.01 12.53
CA GLU A 233 7.24 4.10 12.84
C GLU A 233 7.54 5.09 13.98
N LEU A 234 6.87 6.25 13.99
CA LEU A 234 7.01 7.22 15.08
C LEU A 234 6.58 6.62 16.44
N SER A 235 5.56 5.76 16.46
CA SER A 235 5.11 5.11 17.70
C SER A 235 6.15 4.12 18.28
N ILE A 236 7.09 3.65 17.44
CA ILE A 236 8.16 2.73 17.82
C ILE A 236 9.42 3.50 18.23
N ASP A 237 9.83 4.46 17.39
CA ASP A 237 11.14 5.13 17.50
C ASP A 237 11.11 6.48 18.23
N GLY A 238 9.92 7.04 18.48
CA GLY A 238 9.76 8.36 19.10
C GLY A 238 10.35 9.51 18.26
N GLU A 239 10.60 10.67 18.86
CA GLU A 239 11.00 11.89 18.14
C GLU A 239 12.31 11.76 17.32
N CYS A 240 13.21 10.83 17.69
CA CYS A 240 14.43 10.54 16.92
C CYS A 240 14.16 9.94 15.52
N PHE A 241 12.91 9.56 15.23
CA PHE A 241 12.47 9.12 13.91
C PHE A 241 12.74 10.16 12.82
N TRP A 242 12.56 11.45 13.12
CA TRP A 242 12.71 12.53 12.15
C TRP A 242 14.15 12.71 11.66
N ASP A 243 15.14 12.25 12.43
CA ASP A 243 16.56 12.27 12.05
C ASP A 243 16.87 11.36 10.84
N LYS A 244 15.95 10.45 10.47
CA LYS A 244 16.08 9.58 9.30
C LYS A 244 15.74 10.27 7.97
N PHE A 245 15.13 11.44 8.00
CA PHE A 245 14.66 12.13 6.79
C PHE A 245 15.68 13.17 6.30
N ASN A 246 15.78 13.30 4.98
CA ASN A 246 16.59 14.35 4.36
C ASN A 246 15.97 15.74 4.52
N ALA A 247 14.66 15.82 4.77
CA ALA A 247 13.92 17.07 4.99
C ALA A 247 13.37 17.08 6.42
N PRO A 248 13.44 18.23 7.13
CA PRO A 248 13.01 18.33 8.52
C PRO A 248 11.50 18.19 8.68
N LYS A 249 11.02 17.94 9.91
CA LYS A 249 9.61 17.71 10.23
C LYS A 249 8.70 18.82 9.70
N GLU A 250 9.13 20.07 9.80
CA GLU A 250 8.35 21.24 9.34
C GLU A 250 8.18 21.26 7.81
N GLU A 251 9.16 20.75 7.06
CA GLU A 251 9.05 20.61 5.61
C GLU A 251 8.14 19.44 5.24
N GLN A 252 8.17 18.34 6.00
CA GLN A 252 7.22 17.24 5.84
C GLN A 252 5.78 17.71 6.11
N GLU A 253 5.57 18.43 7.20
CA GLU A 253 4.27 19.01 7.56
C GLU A 253 3.75 19.95 6.46
N TRP A 254 4.59 20.90 6.03
CA TRP A 254 4.25 21.81 4.94
C TRP A 254 3.78 21.06 3.70
N TYR A 255 4.49 19.99 3.33
CA TYR A 255 4.16 19.22 2.15
C TYR A 255 2.78 18.54 2.29
N TYR A 256 2.54 17.83 3.39
CA TYR A 256 1.26 17.16 3.63
C TYR A 256 0.08 18.16 3.69
N ARG A 257 0.24 19.29 4.37
CA ARG A 257 -0.80 20.33 4.43
C ARG A 257 -1.06 20.95 3.05
N SER A 258 -0.03 21.17 2.25
CA SER A 258 -0.16 21.69 0.88
C SER A 258 -0.84 20.68 -0.06
N MET A 259 -0.57 19.39 0.10
CA MET A 259 -1.26 18.34 -0.66
C MET A 259 -2.75 18.27 -0.30
N LEU A 260 -3.11 18.37 0.98
CA LEU A 260 -4.52 18.47 1.40
C LEU A 260 -5.25 19.64 0.72
N GLU A 261 -4.63 20.82 0.68
CA GLU A 261 -5.20 21.97 -0.03
C GLU A 261 -5.37 21.67 -1.54
N ALA A 262 -4.36 21.07 -2.17
CA ALA A 262 -4.39 20.72 -3.59
C ALA A 262 -5.49 19.71 -3.92
N PHE A 263 -5.74 18.73 -3.03
CA PHE A 263 -6.81 17.74 -3.16
C PHE A 263 -8.20 18.35 -2.98
N ALA A 264 -8.34 19.37 -2.13
CA ALA A 264 -9.62 20.01 -1.80
C ALA A 264 -10.00 21.19 -2.71
N THR A 265 -9.10 21.60 -3.62
CA THR A 265 -9.30 22.78 -4.48
C THR A 265 -9.66 22.41 -5.92
N GLY A 266 -10.50 23.23 -6.55
CA GLY A 266 -10.85 23.14 -7.97
C GLY A 266 -12.09 22.27 -8.24
N PRO A 267 -12.54 22.21 -9.50
CA PRO A 267 -13.76 21.49 -9.89
C PRO A 267 -13.63 19.97 -9.73
N GLN A 268 -12.40 19.44 -9.79
CA GLN A 268 -12.08 18.01 -9.66
C GLN A 268 -11.62 17.62 -8.24
N ASN A 269 -11.98 18.41 -7.22
CA ASN A 269 -11.59 18.12 -5.84
C ASN A 269 -12.15 16.78 -5.35
N ILE A 270 -11.49 16.21 -4.34
CA ILE A 270 -11.80 14.90 -3.76
C ILE A 270 -12.11 14.98 -2.26
N ALA A 271 -12.49 16.14 -1.75
CA ALA A 271 -12.66 16.38 -0.31
C ALA A 271 -13.76 15.53 0.35
N GLU A 272 -14.70 15.02 -0.45
CA GLU A 272 -15.79 14.14 -0.06
C GLU A 272 -15.36 12.67 0.16
N THR A 273 -14.25 12.26 -0.47
CA THR A 273 -13.74 10.89 -0.41
C THR A 273 -13.40 10.47 1.02
N ARG A 274 -13.45 9.17 1.30
CA ARG A 274 -13.06 8.66 2.62
C ARG A 274 -11.55 8.77 2.80
N ALA A 275 -10.77 8.48 1.76
CA ALA A 275 -9.32 8.60 1.73
C ALA A 275 -8.84 10.02 2.09
N TYR A 276 -9.44 11.06 1.52
CA TYR A 276 -9.08 12.44 1.86
C TYR A 276 -9.35 12.77 3.34
N ARG A 277 -10.53 12.41 3.84
CA ARG A 277 -10.92 12.67 5.24
C ARG A 277 -9.97 11.97 6.21
N GLU A 278 -9.63 10.72 5.94
CA GLU A 278 -8.69 9.97 6.76
C GLU A 278 -7.27 10.55 6.66
N LEU A 279 -6.80 10.92 5.47
CA LEU A 279 -5.51 11.59 5.31
C LEU A 279 -5.45 12.86 6.15
N LYS A 280 -6.52 13.67 6.13
CA LYS A 280 -6.62 14.88 6.94
C LYS A 280 -6.51 14.55 8.43
N GLU A 281 -7.24 13.55 8.93
CA GLU A 281 -7.15 13.12 10.33
C GLU A 281 -5.74 12.64 10.70
N CYS A 282 -5.08 11.88 9.82
CA CYS A 282 -3.71 11.43 10.04
C CYS A 282 -2.72 12.60 10.08
N VAL A 283 -2.88 13.61 9.22
CA VAL A 283 -2.03 14.81 9.20
C VAL A 283 -2.16 15.59 10.51
N GLU A 284 -3.39 15.82 10.99
CA GLU A 284 -3.64 16.51 12.27
C GLU A 284 -3.16 15.70 13.48
N LYS A 285 -3.09 14.37 13.38
CA LYS A 285 -2.59 13.52 14.45
C LYS A 285 -1.06 13.50 14.52
N LEU A 286 -0.40 13.54 13.36
CA LEU A 286 1.06 13.37 13.26
C LEU A 286 1.83 14.67 13.49
N PHE A 287 1.31 15.79 12.99
CA PHE A 287 1.94 17.11 13.02
C PHE A 287 1.19 18.07 13.94
#